data_AF-A0A4R7Q7E7-F1
#
_entry.id   AF-A0A4R7Q7E7-F1
#
_cell.length_a   1.000
_cell.length_b   1.000
_cell.length_c   1.000
_cell.angle_alpha   90.00
_cell.angle_beta   90.00
_cell.angle_gamma   90.00
#
_symmetry.space_group_name_H-M   'P 1'
#
loop_
_entity.id
_entity.type
_entity.pdbx_description
1 polymer ?
#
loop_
_entity_poly.entity_id
_entity_poly.type
_entity_poly.pdbx_seq_one_letter_code
_entity_poly.pdbx_strand_id
1 'polypeptide(L)'
;MIKIKKLYALSFIFIILACFVFGGFIQFFIGIPNTVFSYSITALLLAFYALYVLVKQKVFFDRVVLLFSLFFLVIVISTIANQTPILKTLIYFIFVLLPLGCYLFFKVNQKEGYISQVTISRVYVWIACLQLPVILIQYFGYDFLIEFNRSNQSVANFDFMFGTFFLKADHAMGFFLLFTIFNLIENNKQNQITQYSNALYGYLGLTIFISESNISKLILGVFILYIIYKAFPRKVKLFGILAIVLLAPLVYAQITKIPAVDKEIQFMKAEYNVEKSYRNYENGIAKRAQVIITYANKIPLKIIGDGPYSYYNILKGEFTKTKHFSQVIWTYADLGLFGVIIFVMLLYALVKSLALNGYISVFVFSIILIFSFMTTVFSDLGIMITLTSLLQKRNSHA
;
A
#
# COMPACT_ATOMS: atom_id res chain seq x y z
N MET A 1 34.83 13.17 -10.09
CA MET A 1 33.35 13.27 -10.19
C MET A 1 32.71 11.88 -10.14
N ILE A 2 31.86 11.61 -9.15
CA ILE A 2 31.06 10.38 -9.11
C ILE A 2 30.05 10.44 -10.28
N LYS A 3 30.04 9.43 -11.14
CA LYS A 3 29.05 9.34 -12.24
C LYS A 3 27.66 9.15 -11.63
N ILE A 4 26.67 9.95 -12.04
CA ILE A 4 25.27 9.88 -11.55
C ILE A 4 24.72 8.46 -11.52
N LYS A 5 25.02 7.65 -12.54
CA LYS A 5 24.62 6.23 -12.59
C LYS A 5 25.10 5.43 -11.37
N LYS A 6 26.35 5.62 -10.93
CA LYS A 6 26.91 4.94 -9.75
C LYS A 6 26.22 5.44 -8.47
N LEU A 7 25.99 6.74 -8.37
CA LEU A 7 25.27 7.33 -7.24
C LEU A 7 23.84 6.80 -7.14
N TYR A 8 23.11 6.74 -8.26
CA TYR A 8 21.76 6.16 -8.32
C TYR A 8 21.77 4.70 -7.84
N ALA A 9 22.70 3.89 -8.33
CA ALA A 9 22.81 2.49 -7.93
C ALA A 9 23.09 2.33 -6.43
N LEU A 10 23.98 3.15 -5.87
CA LEU A 10 24.26 3.18 -4.43
C LEU A 10 23.03 3.58 -3.63
N SER A 11 22.36 4.68 -4.03
CA SER A 11 21.12 5.16 -3.39
C SER A 11 20.02 4.11 -3.46
N PHE A 12 19.85 3.44 -4.61
CA PHE A 12 18.87 2.36 -4.77
C PHE A 12 19.16 1.21 -3.80
N ILE A 13 20.39 0.69 -3.76
CA ILE A 13 20.75 -0.41 -2.85
C ILE A 13 20.51 0.01 -1.39
N PHE A 14 20.96 1.21 -1.02
CA PHE A 14 20.75 1.74 0.33
C PHE A 14 19.26 1.82 0.69
N ILE A 15 18.44 2.44 -0.16
CA ILE A 15 16.99 2.58 0.07
C ILE A 15 16.32 1.22 0.20
N ILE A 16 16.67 0.26 -0.68
CA ILE A 16 16.09 -1.07 -0.68
C ILE A 16 16.45 -1.85 0.58
N LEU A 17 17.74 -1.85 0.98
CA LEU A 17 18.16 -2.49 2.22
C LEU A 17 17.52 -1.82 3.45
N ALA A 18 17.48 -0.50 3.46
CA ALA A 18 16.88 0.28 4.53
C ALA A 18 15.38 -0.03 4.70
N CYS A 19 14.61 -0.11 3.61
CA CYS A 19 13.15 -0.26 3.68
C CYS A 19 12.68 -1.72 3.77
N PHE A 20 13.41 -2.66 3.17
CA PHE A 20 12.94 -4.04 2.97
C PHE A 20 13.80 -5.11 3.65
N VAL A 21 14.89 -4.75 4.31
CA VAL A 21 15.76 -5.72 5.01
C VAL A 21 15.99 -5.30 6.45
N PHE A 22 16.38 -4.04 6.67
CA PHE A 22 16.75 -3.54 7.99
C PHE A 22 15.67 -2.67 8.66
N GLY A 23 14.60 -2.29 7.97
CA GLY A 23 13.60 -1.34 8.48
C GLY A 23 12.97 -1.79 9.79
N GLY A 24 12.44 -3.02 9.83
CA GLY A 24 11.88 -3.62 11.05
C GLY A 24 12.92 -3.78 12.15
N PHE A 25 14.13 -4.22 11.79
CA PHE A 25 15.23 -4.38 12.74
C PHE A 25 15.60 -3.06 13.41
N ILE A 26 15.78 -1.99 12.64
CA ILE A 26 16.15 -0.66 13.13
C ILE A 26 15.04 -0.11 14.03
N GLN A 27 13.78 -0.23 13.63
CA GLN A 27 12.68 0.24 14.46
C GLN A 27 12.54 -0.55 15.76
N PHE A 28 12.70 -1.88 15.71
CA PHE A 28 12.52 -2.75 16.85
C PHE A 28 13.68 -2.73 17.84
N PHE A 29 14.92 -2.93 17.37
CA PHE A 29 16.10 -3.06 18.23
C PHE A 29 16.78 -1.73 18.56
N ILE A 30 16.71 -0.74 17.66
CA ILE A 30 17.35 0.58 17.87
C ILE A 30 16.32 1.58 18.41
N GLY A 31 15.04 1.44 18.07
CA GLY A 31 13.98 2.34 18.52
C GLY A 31 13.81 3.59 17.67
N ILE A 32 14.30 3.60 16.43
CA ILE A 32 14.10 4.75 15.53
C ILE A 32 12.63 4.83 15.11
N PRO A 33 11.92 5.94 15.34
CA PRO A 33 10.52 6.08 14.95
C PRO A 33 10.34 5.99 13.43
N ASN A 34 9.30 5.26 12.99
CA ASN A 34 8.99 5.12 11.56
C ASN A 34 8.82 6.47 10.85
N THR A 35 8.27 7.49 11.55
CA THR A 35 8.16 8.86 11.02
C THR A 35 9.53 9.41 10.63
N VAL A 36 10.51 9.39 11.54
CA VAL A 36 11.87 9.90 11.30
C VAL A 36 12.52 9.14 10.15
N PHE A 37 12.35 7.82 10.12
CA PHE A 37 12.87 6.98 9.05
C PHE A 37 12.25 7.35 7.68
N SER A 38 10.93 7.46 7.63
CA SER A 38 10.16 7.80 6.42
C SER A 38 10.55 9.17 5.86
N TYR A 39 10.73 10.16 6.73
CA TYR A 39 11.23 11.48 6.35
C TYR A 39 12.66 11.44 5.82
N SER A 40 13.54 10.65 6.45
CA SER A 40 14.94 10.54 6.05
C SER A 40 15.08 9.91 4.66
N ILE A 41 14.34 8.83 4.38
CA ILE A 41 14.30 8.22 3.04
C ILE A 41 13.65 9.15 2.02
N THR A 42 12.57 9.85 2.38
CA THR A 42 11.93 10.84 1.50
C THR A 42 12.88 11.97 1.13
N ALA A 43 13.63 12.50 2.10
CA ALA A 43 14.65 13.51 1.86
C ALA A 43 15.75 12.99 0.91
N LEU A 44 16.22 11.75 1.10
CA LEU A 44 17.20 11.13 0.21
C LEU A 44 16.68 10.97 -1.23
N LEU A 45 15.43 10.51 -1.40
CA LEU A 45 14.79 10.36 -2.71
C LEU A 45 14.70 11.71 -3.44
N LEU A 46 14.23 12.75 -2.75
CA LEU A 46 14.08 14.09 -3.30
C LEU A 46 15.44 14.78 -3.55
N ALA A 47 16.42 14.60 -2.67
CA ALA A 47 17.78 15.11 -2.85
C ALA A 47 18.44 14.50 -4.08
N PHE A 48 18.27 13.19 -4.30
CA PHE A 48 18.74 12.54 -5.52
C PHE A 48 18.07 13.15 -6.76
N TYR A 49 16.76 13.37 -6.74
CA TYR A 49 16.05 13.99 -7.86
C TYR A 49 16.52 15.43 -8.11
N ALA A 50 16.71 16.24 -7.07
CA ALA A 50 17.25 17.60 -7.19
C ALA A 50 18.64 17.59 -7.84
N LEU A 51 19.52 16.68 -7.44
CA LEU A 51 20.83 16.50 -8.06
C LEU A 51 20.71 16.09 -9.54
N TYR A 52 19.77 15.19 -9.88
CA TYR A 52 19.48 14.83 -11.27
C TYR A 52 19.09 16.07 -12.08
N VAL A 53 18.16 16.88 -11.58
CA VAL A 53 17.73 18.13 -12.25
C VAL A 53 18.90 19.08 -12.44
N LEU A 54 19.74 19.29 -11.42
CA LEU A 54 20.90 20.20 -11.51
C LEU A 54 21.91 19.77 -12.57
N VAL A 55 22.22 18.47 -12.65
CA VAL A 55 23.25 17.98 -13.58
C VAL A 55 22.71 17.75 -14.99
N LYS A 56 21.45 17.30 -15.13
CA LYS A 56 20.84 17.01 -16.43
C LYS A 56 20.06 18.18 -17.02
N GLN A 57 19.78 19.21 -16.20
CA GLN A 57 18.95 20.37 -16.54
C GLN A 57 17.57 19.98 -17.11
N LYS A 58 16.99 18.91 -16.56
CA LYS A 58 15.71 18.35 -16.99
C LYS A 58 14.81 18.13 -15.80
N VAL A 59 13.56 18.60 -15.90
CA VAL A 59 12.51 18.42 -14.90
C VAL A 59 11.43 17.53 -15.50
N PHE A 60 10.96 16.54 -14.75
CA PHE A 60 9.76 15.80 -15.10
C PHE A 60 8.53 16.60 -14.65
N PHE A 61 7.67 16.93 -15.61
CA PHE A 61 6.39 17.58 -15.34
C PHE A 61 5.29 16.88 -16.14
N ASP A 62 4.75 15.82 -15.54
CA ASP A 62 3.66 15.03 -16.11
C ASP A 62 2.40 15.12 -15.25
N ARG A 63 1.35 14.36 -15.63
CA ARG A 63 0.06 14.36 -14.92
C ARG A 63 0.19 13.94 -13.45
N VAL A 64 1.15 13.08 -13.11
CA VAL A 64 1.37 12.63 -11.72
C VAL A 64 1.93 13.79 -10.90
N VAL A 65 2.96 14.46 -11.40
CA VAL A 65 3.55 15.64 -10.74
C VAL A 65 2.51 16.75 -10.57
N LEU A 66 1.73 17.04 -11.62
CA LEU A 66 0.66 18.04 -11.57
C LEU A 66 -0.39 17.71 -10.49
N LEU A 67 -0.86 16.46 -10.42
CA LEU A 67 -1.83 16.07 -9.42
C LEU A 67 -1.27 16.12 -8.00
N PHE A 68 0.03 15.83 -7.79
CA PHE A 68 0.66 16.00 -6.49
C PHE A 68 0.79 17.48 -6.12
N SER A 69 1.07 18.36 -7.07
CA SER A 69 1.05 19.81 -6.85
C SER A 69 -0.36 20.30 -6.49
N LEU A 70 -1.40 19.78 -7.12
CA LEU A 70 -2.79 20.08 -6.76
C LEU A 70 -3.13 19.54 -5.36
N PHE A 71 -2.69 18.33 -5.02
CA PHE A 71 -2.93 17.76 -3.70
C PHE A 71 -2.20 18.54 -2.59
N PHE A 72 -0.97 18.98 -2.86
CA PHE A 72 -0.24 19.91 -2.00
C PHE A 72 -1.02 21.21 -1.77
N LEU A 73 -1.55 21.80 -2.85
CA LEU A 73 -2.35 23.02 -2.77
C LEU A 73 -3.62 22.82 -1.93
N VAL A 74 -4.30 21.68 -2.07
CA VAL A 74 -5.48 21.35 -1.25
C VAL A 74 -5.13 21.24 0.23
N ILE A 75 -3.96 20.66 0.57
CA ILE A 75 -3.49 20.64 1.95
C ILE A 75 -3.26 22.06 2.47
N VAL A 76 -2.59 22.92 1.69
CA VAL A 76 -2.34 24.33 2.08
C VAL A 76 -3.64 25.10 2.25
N ILE A 77 -4.59 24.98 1.32
CA ILE A 77 -5.90 25.63 1.41
C ILE A 77 -6.65 25.14 2.65
N SER A 78 -6.67 23.82 2.91
CA SER A 78 -7.30 23.25 4.10
C SER A 78 -6.66 23.76 5.39
N THR A 79 -5.32 23.88 5.43
CA THR A 79 -4.59 24.46 6.55
C THR A 79 -5.00 25.90 6.83
N ILE A 80 -5.08 26.74 5.79
CA ILE A 80 -5.46 28.16 5.94
C ILE A 80 -6.91 28.26 6.40
N ALA A 81 -7.83 27.52 5.77
CA ALA A 81 -9.25 27.54 6.08
C ALA A 81 -9.54 27.10 7.54
N ASN A 82 -8.80 26.10 8.03
CA ASN A 82 -8.99 25.52 9.36
C ASN A 82 -7.99 26.03 10.41
N GLN A 83 -7.14 27.02 10.07
CA GLN A 83 -6.09 27.56 10.95
C GLN A 83 -5.22 26.46 11.60
N THR A 84 -4.91 25.40 10.84
CA THR A 84 -4.19 24.25 11.37
C THR A 84 -2.74 24.64 11.71
N PRO A 85 -2.18 24.22 12.86
CA PRO A 85 -0.80 24.51 13.22
C PRO A 85 0.18 24.12 12.11
N ILE A 86 1.15 25.01 11.84
CA ILE A 86 2.15 24.82 10.78
C ILE A 86 2.90 23.49 10.94
N LEU A 87 3.26 23.12 12.17
CA LEU A 87 3.97 21.87 12.45
C LEU A 87 3.16 20.64 11.99
N LYS A 88 1.85 20.59 12.27
CA LYS A 88 0.99 19.49 11.79
C LYS A 88 0.95 19.45 10.27
N THR A 89 0.84 20.61 9.63
CA THR A 89 0.82 20.74 8.17
C THR A 89 2.13 20.24 7.54
N LEU A 90 3.28 20.65 8.10
CA LEU A 90 4.58 20.19 7.65
C LEU A 90 4.72 18.67 7.75
N ILE A 91 4.25 18.08 8.86
CA ILE A 91 4.26 16.63 9.02
C ILE A 91 3.28 15.94 8.04
N TYR A 92 2.19 16.60 7.66
CA TYR A 92 1.18 16.04 6.77
C TYR A 92 1.65 15.99 5.31
N PHE A 93 2.61 16.85 4.94
CA PHE A 93 3.20 16.82 3.61
C PHE A 93 3.91 15.49 3.28
N ILE A 94 4.14 14.60 4.23
CA ILE A 94 4.60 13.23 3.92
C ILE A 94 3.68 12.53 2.92
N PHE A 95 2.36 12.77 2.98
CA PHE A 95 1.37 12.18 2.05
C PHE A 95 1.49 12.70 0.61
N VAL A 96 2.27 13.77 0.38
CA VAL A 96 2.61 14.28 -0.95
C VAL A 96 4.06 13.93 -1.29
N LEU A 97 4.99 14.26 -0.40
CA LEU A 97 6.42 14.25 -0.65
C LEU A 97 6.98 12.84 -0.78
N LEU A 98 6.54 11.89 0.05
CA LEU A 98 6.99 10.50 -0.02
C LEU A 98 6.58 9.84 -1.34
N PRO A 99 5.29 9.79 -1.72
CA PRO A 99 4.90 9.10 -2.95
C PRO A 99 5.44 9.82 -4.19
N LEU A 100 5.52 11.15 -4.19
CA LEU A 100 6.15 11.93 -5.25
C LEU A 100 7.65 11.63 -5.35
N GLY A 101 8.36 11.57 -4.21
CA GLY A 101 9.79 11.23 -4.15
C GLY A 101 10.07 9.83 -4.68
N CYS A 102 9.28 8.83 -4.26
CA CYS A 102 9.36 7.48 -4.83
C CYS A 102 9.11 7.50 -6.34
N TYR A 103 8.03 8.14 -6.78
CA TYR A 103 7.69 8.25 -8.20
C TYR A 103 8.83 8.83 -9.02
N LEU A 104 9.34 10.01 -8.64
CA LEU A 104 10.39 10.72 -9.37
C LEU A 104 11.70 9.94 -9.41
N PHE A 105 12.11 9.34 -8.28
CA PHE A 105 13.32 8.52 -8.21
C PHE A 105 13.28 7.36 -9.21
N PHE A 106 12.18 6.59 -9.23
CA PHE A 106 12.03 5.49 -10.18
C PHE A 106 11.74 5.97 -11.61
N LYS A 107 11.18 7.16 -11.80
CA LYS A 107 11.01 7.79 -13.12
C LYS A 107 12.35 8.14 -13.78
N VAL A 108 13.31 8.64 -13.00
CA VAL A 108 14.69 8.85 -13.46
C VAL A 108 15.26 7.54 -14.00
N ASN A 109 15.13 6.45 -13.25
CA ASN A 109 15.62 5.14 -13.70
C ASN A 109 14.92 4.64 -14.95
N GLN A 110 13.60 4.81 -15.04
CA GLN A 110 12.84 4.44 -16.23
C GLN A 110 13.35 5.18 -17.48
N LYS A 111 13.69 6.47 -17.33
CA LYS A 111 14.15 7.31 -18.43
C LYS A 111 15.59 7.03 -18.82
N GLU A 112 16.47 6.82 -17.84
CA GLU A 112 17.92 6.77 -18.05
C GLU A 112 18.48 5.34 -18.09
N GLY A 113 17.73 4.34 -17.63
CA GLY A 113 18.15 2.94 -17.63
C GLY A 113 19.36 2.66 -16.74
N TYR A 114 19.48 3.34 -15.59
CA TYR A 114 20.63 3.16 -14.69
C TYR A 114 20.71 1.75 -14.11
N ILE A 115 19.57 1.16 -13.72
CA ILE A 115 19.40 -0.22 -13.29
C ILE A 115 18.30 -0.86 -14.13
N SER A 116 18.57 -2.06 -14.66
CA SER A 116 17.59 -2.79 -15.45
C SER A 116 16.41 -3.29 -14.60
N GLN A 117 15.21 -3.35 -15.19
CA GLN A 117 14.02 -3.88 -14.50
C GLN A 117 14.19 -5.34 -14.06
N VAL A 118 14.97 -6.13 -14.82
CA VAL A 118 15.29 -7.52 -14.46
C VAL A 118 16.13 -7.56 -13.19
N THR A 119 17.13 -6.67 -13.06
CA THR A 119 17.96 -6.56 -11.85
C THR A 119 17.09 -6.17 -10.65
N ILE A 120 16.23 -5.16 -10.78
CA ILE A 120 15.30 -4.74 -9.71
C ILE A 120 14.41 -5.91 -9.30
N SER A 121 13.83 -6.61 -10.27
CA SER A 121 12.96 -7.77 -10.02
C SER A 121 13.68 -8.91 -9.32
N ARG A 122 14.94 -9.20 -9.70
CA ARG A 122 15.77 -10.22 -9.05
C ARG A 122 16.05 -9.85 -7.58
N VAL A 123 16.41 -8.60 -7.31
CA VAL A 123 16.62 -8.11 -5.95
C VAL A 123 15.35 -8.29 -5.10
N TYR A 124 14.18 -7.96 -5.65
CA TYR A 124 12.92 -8.17 -4.94
C TYR A 124 12.57 -9.64 -4.72
N VAL A 125 12.86 -10.54 -5.66
CA VAL A 125 12.68 -11.98 -5.43
C VAL A 125 13.56 -12.46 -4.26
N TRP A 126 14.82 -12.02 -4.17
CA TRP A 126 15.69 -12.34 -3.04
C TRP A 126 15.12 -11.87 -1.71
N ILE A 127 14.67 -10.62 -1.66
CA ILE A 127 14.02 -10.04 -0.48
C ILE A 127 12.74 -10.82 -0.13
N ALA A 128 11.93 -11.17 -1.13
CA ALA A 128 10.68 -11.91 -0.93
C ALA A 128 10.94 -13.32 -0.36
N CYS A 129 12.00 -13.99 -0.82
CA CYS A 129 12.43 -15.28 -0.27
C CYS A 129 12.91 -15.19 1.18
N LEU A 130 13.41 -14.04 1.61
CA LEU A 130 13.87 -13.84 2.99
C LEU A 130 12.70 -13.72 3.99
N GLN A 131 11.50 -13.36 3.53
CA GLN A 131 10.39 -13.04 4.45
C GLN A 131 9.89 -14.26 5.24
N LEU A 132 9.75 -15.43 4.63
CA LEU A 132 9.21 -16.60 5.33
C LEU A 132 10.11 -17.05 6.51
N PRO A 133 11.43 -17.24 6.35
CA PRO A 133 12.31 -17.55 7.47
C PRO A 133 12.19 -16.53 8.61
N VAL A 134 12.13 -15.24 8.27
CA VAL A 134 12.01 -14.17 9.28
C VAL A 134 10.66 -14.22 10.00
N ILE A 135 9.56 -14.43 9.29
CA ILE A 135 8.23 -14.57 9.90
C ILE A 135 8.20 -15.79 10.84
N LEU A 136 8.80 -16.92 10.44
CA LEU A 136 8.84 -18.10 11.30
C LEU A 136 9.68 -17.86 12.56
N ILE A 137 10.83 -17.17 12.42
CA ILE A 137 11.63 -16.74 13.58
C ILE A 137 10.83 -15.80 14.48
N GLN A 138 10.09 -14.85 13.92
CA GLN A 138 9.24 -13.93 14.69
C GLN A 138 8.11 -14.66 15.41
N TYR A 139 7.47 -15.61 14.74
CA TYR A 139 6.35 -16.38 15.28
C TYR A 139 6.79 -17.27 16.43
N PHE A 140 7.80 -18.12 16.22
CA PHE A 140 8.26 -19.06 17.24
C PHE A 140 9.20 -18.43 18.28
N GLY A 141 9.85 -17.32 17.93
CA GLY A 141 10.79 -16.60 18.80
C GLY A 141 10.19 -15.38 19.49
N TYR A 142 8.87 -15.15 19.42
CA TYR A 142 8.24 -13.95 19.96
C TYR A 142 8.60 -13.69 21.42
N ASP A 143 8.43 -14.70 22.29
CA ASP A 143 8.65 -14.57 23.73
C ASP A 143 10.09 -14.15 24.08
N PHE A 144 11.07 -14.61 23.29
CA PHE A 144 12.47 -14.23 23.44
C PHE A 144 12.76 -12.86 22.83
N LEU A 145 12.26 -12.60 21.62
CA LEU A 145 12.61 -11.39 20.87
C LEU A 145 11.97 -10.13 21.47
N ILE A 146 10.77 -10.24 22.07
CA ILE A 146 10.03 -9.10 22.61
C ILE A 146 10.79 -8.40 23.75
N GLU A 147 11.66 -9.11 24.47
CA GLU A 147 12.52 -8.55 25.53
C GLU A 147 13.52 -7.51 25.00
N PHE A 148 13.85 -7.56 23.70
CA PHE A 148 14.77 -6.61 23.05
C PHE A 148 14.06 -5.38 22.46
N ASN A 149 12.75 -5.26 22.64
CA ASN A 149 11.96 -4.19 22.04
C ASN A 149 12.34 -2.80 22.60
N ARG A 150 12.87 -1.94 21.72
CA ARG A 150 13.16 -0.52 22.00
C ARG A 150 12.21 0.45 21.28
N SER A 151 11.15 -0.05 20.65
CA SER A 151 10.29 0.76 19.76
C SER A 151 9.32 1.72 20.48
N ASN A 152 9.41 1.86 21.81
CA ASN A 152 8.47 2.62 22.67
C ASN A 152 6.98 2.22 22.51
N GLN A 153 6.70 1.13 21.80
CA GLN A 153 5.36 0.63 21.54
C GLN A 153 5.21 -0.75 22.18
N SER A 154 4.06 -0.99 22.80
CA SER A 154 3.62 -2.36 23.08
C SER A 154 3.28 -3.05 21.75
N VAL A 155 3.87 -4.23 21.55
CA VAL A 155 3.71 -5.03 20.33
C VAL A 155 3.11 -6.36 20.75
N ALA A 156 1.90 -6.64 20.28
CA ALA A 156 1.28 -7.94 20.48
C ALA A 156 1.93 -8.98 19.57
N ASN A 157 1.77 -10.26 19.89
CA ASN A 157 2.31 -11.37 19.09
C ASN A 157 1.88 -11.35 17.62
N PHE A 158 0.60 -11.09 17.34
CA PHE A 158 0.07 -10.98 15.98
C PHE A 158 0.61 -9.76 15.23
N ASP A 159 0.92 -8.67 15.94
CA ASP A 159 1.50 -7.45 15.38
C ASP A 159 3.03 -7.58 15.13
N PHE A 160 3.65 -8.65 15.65
CA PHE A 160 5.09 -8.90 15.57
C PHE A 160 5.51 -9.63 14.27
N MET A 161 4.55 -10.15 13.49
CA MET A 161 4.80 -10.89 12.25
C MET A 161 4.96 -9.97 11.03
N PHE A 162 5.83 -8.96 11.13
CA PHE A 162 6.06 -7.97 10.08
C PHE A 162 7.18 -8.34 9.09
N GLY A 163 7.82 -9.51 9.27
CA GLY A 163 8.96 -9.93 8.46
C GLY A 163 10.13 -8.96 8.65
N THR A 164 10.68 -8.47 7.54
CA THR A 164 11.74 -7.43 7.56
C THR A 164 11.24 -6.00 7.34
N PHE A 165 9.93 -5.84 7.14
CA PHE A 165 9.30 -4.54 6.96
C PHE A 165 9.23 -3.79 8.29
N PHE A 166 8.78 -2.53 8.27
CA PHE A 166 8.56 -1.76 9.49
C PHE A 166 7.61 -2.47 10.46
N LEU A 167 7.74 -2.16 11.74
CA LEU A 167 6.91 -2.75 12.79
C LEU A 167 5.44 -2.48 12.49
N LYS A 168 4.58 -3.50 12.65
CA LYS A 168 3.12 -3.44 12.35
C LYS A 168 2.80 -3.17 10.86
N ALA A 169 3.72 -3.47 9.94
CA ALA A 169 3.53 -3.30 8.49
C ALA A 169 3.34 -4.65 7.76
N ASP A 170 2.62 -5.60 8.37
CA ASP A 170 2.24 -6.89 7.76
C ASP A 170 1.52 -6.69 6.41
N HIS A 171 0.70 -5.63 6.31
CA HIS A 171 0.02 -5.25 5.09
C HIS A 171 0.99 -4.82 3.98
N ALA A 172 2.06 -4.08 4.31
CA ALA A 172 3.06 -3.65 3.33
C ALA A 172 3.87 -4.85 2.80
N MET A 173 4.23 -5.77 3.69
CA MET A 173 4.86 -7.04 3.32
C MET A 173 3.95 -7.87 2.42
N GLY A 174 2.68 -8.05 2.79
CA GLY A 174 1.70 -8.78 1.98
C GLY A 174 1.49 -8.14 0.60
N PHE A 175 1.40 -6.81 0.52
CA PHE A 175 1.38 -6.07 -0.74
C PHE A 175 2.64 -6.33 -1.58
N PHE A 176 3.82 -6.29 -0.98
CA PHE A 176 5.10 -6.55 -1.64
C PHE A 176 5.18 -7.98 -2.21
N LEU A 177 4.79 -8.98 -1.42
CA LEU A 177 4.79 -10.38 -1.85
C LEU A 177 3.81 -10.59 -3.01
N LEU A 178 2.59 -10.05 -2.92
CA LEU A 178 1.60 -10.09 -3.99
C LEU A 178 2.12 -9.47 -5.29
N PHE A 179 2.73 -8.29 -5.21
CA PHE A 179 3.28 -7.61 -6.39
C PHE A 179 4.50 -8.35 -6.97
N THR A 180 5.29 -9.01 -6.12
CA THR A 180 6.39 -9.87 -6.57
C THR A 180 5.89 -11.08 -7.34
N ILE A 181 4.87 -11.78 -6.83
CA ILE A 181 4.19 -12.87 -7.55
C ILE A 181 3.64 -12.34 -8.89
N PHE A 182 2.95 -11.19 -8.87
CA PHE A 182 2.36 -10.60 -10.05
C PHE A 182 3.41 -10.27 -11.13
N ASN A 183 4.54 -9.70 -10.72
CA ASN A 183 5.65 -9.39 -11.60
C ASN A 183 6.31 -10.62 -12.21
N LEU A 184 6.45 -11.69 -11.42
CA LEU A 184 6.95 -12.95 -11.96
C LEU A 184 6.01 -13.50 -13.04
N ILE A 185 4.70 -13.38 -12.89
CA ILE A 185 3.73 -13.85 -13.90
C ILE A 185 3.77 -13.02 -15.17
N GLU A 186 3.81 -11.69 -15.05
CA GLU A 186 3.68 -10.81 -16.22
C GLU A 186 5.02 -10.47 -16.89
N ASN A 187 6.13 -10.44 -16.12
CA ASN A 187 7.44 -9.96 -16.60
C ASN A 187 8.55 -11.03 -16.64
N ASN A 188 8.37 -12.24 -16.10
CA ASN A 188 9.40 -13.30 -16.16
C ASN A 188 9.43 -14.03 -17.52
N LYS A 189 9.51 -13.28 -18.62
CA LYS A 189 9.61 -13.84 -19.97
C LYS A 189 10.93 -14.60 -20.12
N GLN A 190 10.88 -15.81 -20.70
CA GLN A 190 12.06 -16.66 -20.92
C GLN A 190 12.91 -16.86 -19.64
N ASN A 191 12.28 -16.87 -18.46
CA ASN A 191 12.97 -17.06 -17.17
C ASN A 191 14.08 -16.04 -16.87
N GLN A 192 13.98 -14.82 -17.41
CA GLN A 192 14.99 -13.77 -17.21
C GLN A 192 15.11 -13.31 -15.75
N ILE A 193 14.04 -13.36 -14.96
CA ILE A 193 14.06 -13.01 -13.54
C ILE A 193 14.49 -14.24 -12.72
N THR A 194 13.84 -15.38 -12.93
CA THR A 194 14.12 -16.64 -12.22
C THR A 194 13.68 -17.85 -13.06
N GLN A 195 14.37 -18.98 -12.89
CA GLN A 195 14.02 -20.25 -13.53
C GLN A 195 12.93 -21.03 -12.77
N TYR A 196 12.72 -20.72 -11.48
CA TYR A 196 11.86 -21.49 -10.58
C TYR A 196 10.56 -20.74 -10.22
N SER A 197 9.94 -20.09 -11.20
CA SER A 197 8.77 -19.23 -10.97
C SER A 197 7.59 -19.94 -10.30
N ASN A 198 7.27 -21.16 -10.73
CA ASN A 198 6.17 -21.94 -10.15
C ASN A 198 6.39 -22.29 -8.69
N ALA A 199 7.61 -22.71 -8.33
CA ALA A 199 7.97 -22.98 -6.94
C ALA A 199 7.90 -21.71 -6.09
N LEU A 200 8.33 -20.57 -6.65
CA LEU A 200 8.21 -19.26 -6.00
C LEU A 200 6.76 -18.81 -5.80
N TYR A 201 5.83 -19.13 -6.70
CA TYR A 201 4.40 -18.83 -6.47
C TYR A 201 3.87 -19.57 -5.25
N GLY A 202 4.17 -20.87 -5.14
CA GLY A 202 3.78 -21.67 -3.99
C GLY A 202 4.43 -21.17 -2.70
N TYR A 203 5.74 -20.90 -2.74
CA TYR A 203 6.51 -20.40 -1.60
C TYR A 203 5.99 -19.05 -1.10
N LEU A 204 5.90 -18.05 -1.99
CA LEU A 204 5.44 -16.71 -1.62
C LEU A 204 3.94 -16.71 -1.25
N GLY A 205 3.14 -17.56 -1.88
CA GLY A 205 1.75 -17.77 -1.50
C GLY A 205 1.62 -18.31 -0.07
N LEU A 206 2.42 -19.32 0.29
CA LEU A 206 2.49 -19.85 1.64
C LEU A 206 2.91 -18.77 2.65
N THR A 207 3.90 -17.94 2.31
CA THR A 207 4.31 -16.80 3.14
C THR A 207 3.15 -15.85 3.42
N ILE A 208 2.33 -15.52 2.40
CA ILE A 208 1.14 -14.67 2.58
C ILE A 208 0.09 -15.37 3.45
N PHE A 209 -0.12 -16.67 3.28
CA PHE A 209 -1.07 -17.43 4.10
C PHE A 209 -0.68 -17.48 5.58
N ILE A 210 0.61 -17.60 5.87
CA ILE A 210 1.16 -17.59 7.24
C ILE A 210 1.14 -16.17 7.83
N SER A 211 1.34 -15.13 7.02
CA SER A 211 1.27 -13.74 7.49
C SER A 211 -0.10 -13.38 8.08
N GLU A 212 -0.18 -12.38 8.96
CA GLU A 212 -1.45 -11.96 9.58
C GLU A 212 -2.37 -11.10 8.68
N SER A 213 -1.89 -10.70 7.50
CA SER A 213 -2.64 -9.79 6.62
C SER A 213 -3.80 -10.49 5.90
N ASN A 214 -5.00 -10.48 6.50
CA ASN A 214 -6.22 -11.05 5.91
C ASN A 214 -6.57 -10.48 4.52
N ILE A 215 -6.30 -9.19 4.29
CA ILE A 215 -6.52 -8.54 2.98
C ILE A 215 -5.60 -9.15 1.93
N SER A 216 -4.33 -9.39 2.28
CA SER A 216 -3.37 -9.99 1.37
C SER A 216 -3.75 -11.43 1.04
N LYS A 217 -4.25 -12.20 2.01
CA LYS A 217 -4.82 -13.55 1.78
C LYS A 217 -6.01 -13.51 0.82
N LEU A 218 -6.94 -12.59 1.02
CA LEU A 218 -8.10 -12.41 0.15
C LEU A 218 -7.68 -12.10 -1.28
N ILE A 219 -6.75 -11.15 -1.45
CA ILE A 219 -6.26 -10.75 -2.78
C ILE A 219 -5.48 -11.89 -3.44
N LEU A 220 -4.72 -12.68 -2.68
CA LEU A 220 -4.09 -13.90 -3.19
C LEU A 220 -5.15 -14.90 -3.71
N GLY A 221 -6.24 -15.10 -2.98
CA GLY A 221 -7.37 -15.93 -3.43
C GLY A 221 -7.97 -15.42 -4.74
N VAL A 222 -8.26 -14.11 -4.82
CA VAL A 222 -8.73 -13.47 -6.07
C VAL A 222 -7.72 -13.65 -7.20
N PHE A 223 -6.44 -13.58 -6.89
CA PHE A 223 -5.36 -13.74 -7.86
C PHE A 223 -5.25 -15.16 -8.39
N ILE A 224 -5.36 -16.17 -7.53
CA ILE A 224 -5.42 -17.58 -7.93
C ILE A 224 -6.63 -17.83 -8.83
N LEU A 225 -7.82 -17.31 -8.45
CA LEU A 225 -9.02 -17.38 -9.28
C LEU A 225 -8.82 -16.71 -10.64
N TYR A 226 -8.12 -15.59 -10.69
CA TYR A 226 -7.78 -14.91 -11.94
C TYR A 226 -6.85 -15.75 -12.84
N ILE A 227 -5.84 -16.41 -12.28
CA ILE A 227 -4.95 -17.32 -13.03
C ILE A 227 -5.75 -18.49 -13.60
N ILE A 228 -6.60 -19.11 -12.78
CA ILE A 228 -7.50 -20.20 -13.19
C ILE A 228 -8.41 -19.71 -14.32
N TYR A 229 -9.03 -18.53 -14.16
CA TYR A 229 -9.86 -17.91 -15.19
C TYR A 229 -9.08 -17.70 -16.50
N LYS A 230 -7.83 -17.23 -16.44
CA LYS A 230 -6.99 -16.99 -17.63
C LYS A 230 -6.73 -18.27 -18.42
N ALA A 231 -6.65 -19.43 -17.77
CA ALA A 231 -6.42 -20.73 -18.42
C ALA A 231 -7.59 -21.19 -19.30
N PHE A 232 -8.81 -20.69 -19.09
CA PHE A 232 -9.97 -21.13 -19.89
C PHE A 232 -10.00 -20.52 -21.32
N PRO A 233 -10.52 -21.28 -22.33
CA PRO A 233 -10.75 -20.76 -23.68
C PRO A 233 -11.72 -19.56 -23.69
N ARG A 234 -11.55 -18.64 -24.66
CA ARG A 234 -12.36 -17.39 -24.74
C ARG A 234 -13.88 -17.64 -24.79
N LYS A 235 -14.33 -18.70 -25.48
CA LYS A 235 -15.75 -19.08 -25.56
C LYS A 235 -16.30 -19.52 -24.19
N VAL A 236 -15.51 -20.27 -23.43
CA VAL A 236 -15.86 -20.74 -22.06
C VAL A 236 -15.87 -19.57 -21.07
N LYS A 237 -15.00 -18.56 -21.26
CA LYS A 237 -14.98 -17.36 -20.40
C LYS A 237 -16.28 -16.57 -20.46
N LEU A 238 -16.78 -16.28 -21.66
CA LEU A 238 -18.02 -15.51 -21.83
C LEU A 238 -19.22 -16.28 -21.30
N PHE A 239 -19.32 -17.57 -21.65
CA PHE A 239 -20.39 -18.44 -21.18
C PHE A 239 -20.33 -18.65 -19.66
N GLY A 240 -19.13 -18.81 -19.10
CA GLY A 240 -18.90 -18.97 -17.66
C GLY A 240 -19.26 -17.73 -16.86
N ILE A 241 -18.91 -16.53 -17.32
CA ILE A 241 -19.35 -15.27 -16.69
C ILE A 241 -20.88 -15.16 -16.76
N LEU A 242 -21.47 -15.41 -17.92
CA LEU A 242 -22.92 -15.36 -18.09
C LEU A 242 -23.62 -16.38 -17.18
N ALA A 243 -23.09 -17.60 -17.09
CA ALA A 243 -23.59 -18.65 -16.20
C ALA A 243 -23.46 -18.26 -14.72
N ILE A 244 -22.33 -17.69 -14.29
CA ILE A 244 -22.17 -17.19 -12.92
C ILE A 244 -23.21 -16.10 -12.63
N VAL A 245 -23.40 -15.14 -13.52
CA VAL A 245 -24.40 -14.06 -13.33
C VAL A 245 -25.82 -14.62 -13.27
N LEU A 246 -26.18 -15.57 -14.14
CA LEU A 246 -27.51 -16.19 -14.16
C LEU A 246 -27.75 -17.11 -12.96
N LEU A 247 -26.72 -17.84 -12.51
CA LEU A 247 -26.82 -18.79 -11.40
C LEU A 247 -26.60 -18.13 -10.03
N ALA A 248 -25.97 -16.95 -9.96
CA ALA A 248 -25.68 -16.28 -8.69
C ALA A 248 -26.92 -16.06 -7.81
N PRO A 249 -28.09 -15.63 -8.32
CA PRO A 249 -29.30 -15.51 -7.51
C PRO A 249 -29.77 -16.86 -6.95
N LEU A 250 -29.69 -17.92 -7.75
CA LEU A 250 -30.08 -19.28 -7.33
C LEU A 250 -29.12 -19.82 -6.26
N VAL A 251 -27.81 -19.67 -6.50
CA VAL A 251 -26.76 -20.06 -5.57
C VAL A 251 -26.90 -19.27 -4.26
N TYR A 252 -27.10 -17.96 -4.33
CA TYR A 252 -27.34 -17.12 -3.16
C TYR A 252 -28.56 -17.61 -2.37
N ALA A 253 -29.70 -17.85 -3.03
CA ALA A 253 -30.92 -18.32 -2.38
C ALA A 253 -30.77 -19.69 -1.69
N GLN A 254 -29.90 -20.57 -2.19
CA GLN A 254 -29.60 -21.85 -1.52
C GLN A 254 -28.58 -21.69 -0.40
N ILE A 255 -27.53 -20.89 -0.62
CA ILE A 255 -26.50 -20.61 0.38
C ILE A 255 -27.09 -19.95 1.63
N THR A 256 -28.06 -19.04 1.47
CA THR A 256 -28.73 -18.38 2.60
C THR A 256 -29.58 -19.33 3.44
N LYS A 257 -29.89 -20.55 2.96
CA LYS A 257 -30.58 -21.57 3.77
C LYS A 257 -29.63 -22.36 4.67
N ILE A 258 -28.31 -22.25 4.44
CA ILE A 258 -27.31 -22.92 5.28
C ILE A 258 -27.28 -22.18 6.63
N PRO A 259 -27.58 -22.83 7.77
CA PRO A 259 -27.73 -22.15 9.07
C PRO A 259 -26.50 -21.34 9.49
N ALA A 260 -25.29 -21.83 9.19
CA ALA A 260 -24.05 -21.11 9.47
C ALA A 260 -23.95 -19.79 8.69
N VAL A 261 -24.39 -19.78 7.43
CA VAL A 261 -24.34 -18.60 6.58
C VAL A 261 -25.44 -17.61 6.96
N ASP A 262 -26.66 -18.10 7.23
CA ASP A 262 -27.75 -17.24 7.70
C ASP A 262 -27.39 -16.54 9.02
N LYS A 263 -26.81 -17.28 9.98
CA LYS A 263 -26.31 -16.71 11.24
C LYS A 263 -25.30 -15.59 11.01
N GLU A 264 -24.36 -15.78 10.08
CA GLU A 264 -23.36 -14.75 9.74
C GLU A 264 -24.00 -13.55 9.06
N ILE A 265 -24.96 -13.76 8.14
CA ILE A 265 -25.70 -12.67 7.49
C ILE A 265 -26.50 -11.86 8.51
N GLN A 266 -27.20 -12.54 9.44
CA GLN A 266 -27.95 -11.90 10.51
C GLN A 266 -27.02 -11.12 11.44
N PHE A 267 -25.88 -11.70 11.81
CA PHE A 267 -24.84 -11.00 12.57
C PHE A 267 -24.35 -9.75 11.84
N MET A 268 -24.03 -9.85 10.55
CA MET A 268 -23.56 -8.71 9.75
C MET A 268 -24.62 -7.60 9.67
N LYS A 269 -25.90 -7.93 9.47
CA LYS A 269 -27.01 -6.95 9.49
C LYS A 269 -27.16 -6.29 10.87
N ALA A 270 -27.05 -7.07 11.93
CA ALA A 270 -27.15 -6.59 13.30
C ALA A 270 -25.91 -5.76 13.72
N GLU A 271 -24.73 -6.03 13.17
CA GLU A 271 -23.46 -5.38 13.51
C GLU A 271 -23.21 -4.10 12.68
N TYR A 272 -23.56 -4.12 11.39
CA TYR A 272 -23.26 -3.06 10.43
C TYR A 272 -24.50 -2.28 9.96
N ASN A 273 -25.51 -2.11 10.83
CA ASN A 273 -26.59 -1.15 10.57
C ASN A 273 -26.18 0.27 10.98
N VAL A 274 -26.92 1.26 10.46
CA VAL A 274 -26.62 2.69 10.64
C VAL A 274 -26.60 3.11 12.11
N GLU A 275 -27.60 2.74 12.90
CA GLU A 275 -27.72 3.18 14.30
C GLU A 275 -26.61 2.60 15.19
N LYS A 276 -26.34 1.30 15.07
CA LYS A 276 -25.26 0.67 15.83
C LYS A 276 -23.89 1.18 15.40
N SER A 277 -23.69 1.40 14.10
CA SER A 277 -22.44 1.97 13.57
C SER A 277 -22.18 3.35 14.15
N TYR A 278 -23.21 4.21 14.17
CA TYR A 278 -23.11 5.55 14.73
C TYR A 278 -22.82 5.53 16.23
N ARG A 279 -23.55 4.71 17.01
CA ARG A 279 -23.29 4.53 18.44
C ARG A 279 -21.86 4.06 18.72
N ASN A 280 -21.37 3.07 17.97
CA ASN A 280 -20.01 2.58 18.12
C ASN A 280 -18.96 3.65 17.73
N TYR A 281 -19.28 4.50 16.74
CA TYR A 281 -18.41 5.57 16.29
C TYR A 281 -18.28 6.67 17.36
N GLU A 282 -19.40 7.09 17.96
CA GLU A 282 -19.39 8.06 19.06
C GLU A 282 -18.70 7.51 20.31
N ASN A 283 -18.82 6.20 20.56
CA ASN A 283 -18.10 5.51 21.63
C ASN A 283 -16.62 5.23 21.31
N GLY A 284 -16.13 5.57 20.12
CA GLY A 284 -14.73 5.35 19.70
C GLY A 284 -14.33 3.89 19.44
N ILE A 285 -15.30 2.97 19.39
CA ILE A 285 -15.08 1.52 19.21
C ILE A 285 -15.53 0.99 17.84
N ALA A 286 -16.02 1.86 16.95
CA ALA A 286 -16.47 1.45 15.63
C ALA A 286 -15.34 0.79 14.84
N LYS A 287 -15.68 -0.25 14.06
CA LYS A 287 -14.80 -0.87 13.06
C LYS A 287 -14.76 -0.01 11.78
N ARG A 288 -13.75 -0.20 10.92
CA ARG A 288 -13.57 0.58 9.67
C ARG A 288 -14.85 0.69 8.83
N ALA A 289 -15.56 -0.42 8.59
CA ALA A 289 -16.81 -0.40 7.82
C ALA A 289 -17.93 0.40 8.52
N GLN A 290 -18.01 0.34 9.87
CA GLN A 290 -18.96 1.15 10.65
C GLN A 290 -18.64 2.65 10.56
N VAL A 291 -17.34 3.02 10.48
CA VAL A 291 -16.93 4.42 10.22
C VAL A 291 -17.45 4.89 8.86
N ILE A 292 -17.27 4.08 7.82
CA ILE A 292 -17.74 4.40 6.46
C ILE A 292 -19.27 4.55 6.44
N ILE A 293 -20.00 3.61 7.05
CA ILE A 293 -21.46 3.67 7.16
C ILE A 293 -21.91 4.95 7.86
N THR A 294 -21.22 5.31 8.95
CA THR A 294 -21.51 6.53 9.72
C THR A 294 -21.28 7.79 8.90
N TYR A 295 -20.15 7.88 8.18
CA TYR A 295 -19.83 9.02 7.31
C TYR A 295 -20.82 9.16 6.17
N ALA A 296 -21.31 8.06 5.61
CA ALA A 296 -22.24 8.08 4.50
C ALA A 296 -23.69 8.43 4.89
N ASN A 297 -24.10 8.15 6.14
CA ASN A 297 -25.52 8.21 6.53
C ASN A 297 -25.86 9.18 7.66
N LYS A 298 -24.91 9.51 8.55
CA LYS A 298 -25.19 10.28 9.78
C LYS A 298 -24.37 11.56 9.89
N ILE A 299 -23.17 11.61 9.31
CA ILE A 299 -22.35 12.82 9.33
C ILE A 299 -22.66 13.66 8.09
N PRO A 300 -22.91 14.98 8.23
CA PRO A 300 -23.04 15.88 7.10
C PRO A 300 -21.85 15.77 6.15
N LEU A 301 -22.10 15.87 4.84
CA LEU A 301 -21.06 15.80 3.84
C LEU A 301 -20.02 16.91 4.04
N LYS A 302 -18.77 16.52 4.24
CA LYS A 302 -17.64 17.47 4.35
C LYS A 302 -17.04 17.70 2.97
N ILE A 303 -17.35 18.85 2.38
CA ILE A 303 -16.73 19.27 1.11
C ILE A 303 -15.25 19.60 1.35
N ILE A 304 -14.98 20.35 2.42
CA ILE A 304 -13.66 20.63 2.98
C ILE A 304 -13.61 19.94 4.36
N GLY A 305 -12.50 19.29 4.66
CA GLY A 305 -12.29 18.59 5.93
C GLY A 305 -11.90 19.54 7.07
N ASP A 306 -11.63 18.98 8.24
CA ASP A 306 -11.35 19.74 9.46
C ASP A 306 -9.87 20.16 9.60
N GLY A 307 -9.07 19.95 8.55
CA GLY A 307 -7.65 20.30 8.51
C GLY A 307 -6.70 19.11 8.67
N PRO A 308 -5.42 19.25 8.28
CA PRO A 308 -4.41 18.20 8.42
C PRO A 308 -4.28 17.64 9.84
N TYR A 309 -4.26 16.30 9.96
CA TYR A 309 -4.19 15.58 11.25
C TYR A 309 -5.32 15.94 12.22
N SER A 310 -6.53 16.16 11.69
CA SER A 310 -7.76 16.28 12.49
C SER A 310 -8.25 14.92 13.00
N TYR A 311 -8.02 13.85 12.23
CA TYR A 311 -8.42 12.49 12.57
C TYR A 311 -7.45 11.79 13.53
N TYR A 312 -6.16 12.12 13.43
CA TYR A 312 -5.09 11.56 14.26
C TYR A 312 -4.14 12.67 14.69
N ASN A 313 -4.00 12.89 15.99
CA ASN A 313 -3.08 13.89 16.52
C ASN A 313 -1.65 13.32 16.56
N ILE A 314 -0.90 13.57 15.50
CA ILE A 314 0.48 13.09 15.35
C ILE A 314 1.45 13.54 16.46
N LEU A 315 1.17 14.68 17.11
CA LEU A 315 2.03 15.21 18.18
C LEU A 315 1.79 14.50 19.52
N LYS A 316 0.57 14.03 19.76
CA LYS A 316 0.20 13.27 20.97
C LYS A 316 0.22 11.76 20.75
N GLY A 317 0.20 11.32 19.49
CA GLY A 317 0.11 9.90 19.14
C GLY A 317 -1.30 9.31 19.28
N GLU A 318 -2.35 10.14 19.34
CA GLU A 318 -3.71 9.74 19.72
C GLU A 318 -4.73 9.96 18.59
N PHE A 319 -5.66 9.03 18.43
CA PHE A 319 -6.82 9.19 17.55
C PHE A 319 -7.89 10.05 18.21
N THR A 320 -8.56 10.90 17.43
CA THR A 320 -9.59 11.80 17.98
C THR A 320 -10.94 11.12 18.19
N LYS A 321 -11.26 10.09 17.40
CA LYS A 321 -12.49 9.29 17.55
C LYS A 321 -12.21 7.79 17.53
N THR A 322 -11.90 7.24 16.36
CA THR A 322 -11.74 5.79 16.16
C THR A 322 -10.33 5.42 15.70
N LYS A 323 -9.78 4.33 16.24
CA LYS A 323 -8.38 3.91 16.04
C LYS A 323 -8.18 3.13 14.74
N HIS A 324 -8.25 3.81 13.61
CA HIS A 324 -8.03 3.19 12.29
C HIS A 324 -6.99 3.94 11.48
N PHE A 325 -5.98 3.23 11.00
CA PHE A 325 -5.15 3.69 9.89
C PHE A 325 -5.88 3.38 8.58
N SER A 326 -6.18 4.42 7.80
CA SER A 326 -6.78 4.33 6.47
C SER A 326 -6.56 5.65 5.75
N GLN A 327 -5.91 5.59 4.59
CA GLN A 327 -5.68 6.77 3.77
C GLN A 327 -6.99 7.45 3.39
N VAL A 328 -8.00 6.68 2.98
CA VAL A 328 -9.30 7.23 2.54
C VAL A 328 -10.04 7.93 3.68
N ILE A 329 -10.14 7.28 4.84
CA ILE A 329 -10.85 7.84 6.01
C ILE A 329 -10.13 9.10 6.51
N TRP A 330 -8.80 9.07 6.58
CA TRP A 330 -8.00 10.23 7.01
C TRP A 330 -8.12 11.38 6.03
N THR A 331 -7.94 11.13 4.74
CA THR A 331 -8.07 12.16 3.71
C THR A 331 -9.48 12.76 3.68
N TYR A 332 -10.54 11.97 3.89
CA TYR A 332 -11.89 12.52 4.01
C TYR A 332 -12.06 13.40 5.26
N ALA A 333 -11.60 12.95 6.42
CA ALA A 333 -11.72 13.72 7.65
C ALA A 333 -10.90 15.03 7.60
N ASP A 334 -9.67 14.95 7.10
CA ASP A 334 -8.72 16.07 7.11
C ASP A 334 -8.92 17.05 5.93
N LEU A 335 -9.24 16.55 4.74
CA LEU A 335 -9.29 17.34 3.51
C LEU A 335 -10.68 17.33 2.82
N GLY A 336 -11.63 16.55 3.32
CA GLY A 336 -12.99 16.48 2.78
C GLY A 336 -13.09 15.70 1.47
N LEU A 337 -14.25 15.81 0.82
CA LEU A 337 -14.55 15.13 -0.43
C LEU A 337 -13.58 15.53 -1.55
N PHE A 338 -13.17 16.80 -1.63
CA PHE A 338 -12.19 17.24 -2.63
C PHE A 338 -10.84 16.54 -2.47
N GLY A 339 -10.36 16.40 -1.23
CA GLY A 339 -9.14 15.65 -0.94
C GLY A 339 -9.23 14.19 -1.40
N VAL A 340 -10.37 13.52 -1.14
CA VAL A 340 -10.59 12.12 -1.54
C VAL A 340 -10.61 11.98 -3.05
N ILE A 341 -11.29 12.87 -3.77
CA ILE A 341 -11.33 12.83 -5.24
C ILE A 341 -9.92 12.95 -5.82
N ILE A 342 -9.14 13.94 -5.38
CA ILE A 342 -7.76 14.12 -5.84
C ILE A 342 -6.89 12.92 -5.48
N PHE A 343 -7.05 12.36 -4.28
CA PHE A 343 -6.35 11.15 -3.86
C PHE A 343 -6.65 9.96 -4.79
N VAL A 344 -7.91 9.71 -5.13
CA VAL A 344 -8.31 8.63 -6.05
C VAL A 344 -7.76 8.89 -7.46
N MET A 345 -7.79 10.14 -7.94
CA MET A 345 -7.18 10.52 -9.22
C MET A 345 -5.66 10.30 -9.21
N LEU A 346 -4.98 10.58 -8.09
CA LEU A 346 -3.56 10.32 -7.91
C LEU A 346 -3.24 8.83 -7.96
N LEU A 347 -4.00 7.98 -7.26
CA LEU A 347 -3.85 6.52 -7.36
C LEU A 347 -3.99 6.05 -8.80
N TYR A 348 -5.00 6.54 -9.52
CA TYR A 348 -5.22 6.20 -10.92
C TYR A 348 -4.05 6.66 -11.81
N ALA A 349 -3.58 7.89 -11.62
CA ALA A 349 -2.46 8.44 -12.39
C ALA A 349 -1.15 7.68 -12.14
N LEU A 350 -0.85 7.34 -10.88
CA LEU A 350 0.30 6.51 -10.50
C LEU A 350 0.24 5.15 -11.22
N VAL A 351 -0.89 4.45 -11.17
CA VAL A 351 -1.02 3.15 -11.82
C VAL A 351 -0.94 3.25 -13.34
N LYS A 352 -1.51 4.31 -13.94
CA LYS A 352 -1.36 4.57 -15.38
C LYS A 352 0.08 4.88 -15.80
N SER A 353 0.87 5.52 -14.94
CA SER A 353 2.27 5.84 -15.21
C SER A 353 3.16 4.59 -15.37
N LEU A 354 2.73 3.45 -14.82
CA LEU A 354 3.42 2.15 -14.94
C LEU A 354 3.30 1.54 -16.35
N ALA A 355 2.45 2.11 -17.22
CA ALA A 355 2.23 1.68 -18.61
C ALA A 355 1.82 0.20 -18.76
N LEU A 356 1.03 -0.30 -17.79
CA LEU A 356 0.51 -1.66 -17.76
C LEU A 356 -0.62 -1.87 -18.80
N ASN A 357 -0.90 -3.15 -19.12
CA ASN A 357 -2.04 -3.49 -19.97
C ASN A 357 -3.35 -3.06 -19.30
N GLY A 358 -4.39 -2.71 -20.07
CA GLY A 358 -5.62 -2.10 -19.55
C GLY A 358 -6.27 -2.85 -18.37
N TYR A 359 -6.48 -4.17 -18.51
CA TYR A 359 -7.06 -4.99 -17.44
C TYR A 359 -6.14 -5.10 -16.22
N ILE A 360 -4.81 -5.13 -16.41
CA ILE A 360 -3.82 -5.15 -15.34
C ILE A 360 -3.85 -3.83 -14.57
N SER A 361 -3.90 -2.70 -15.28
CA SER A 361 -4.01 -1.39 -14.64
C SER A 361 -5.25 -1.31 -13.75
N VAL A 362 -6.39 -1.81 -14.22
CA VAL A 362 -7.62 -1.84 -13.41
C VAL A 362 -7.43 -2.73 -12.18
N PHE A 363 -6.84 -3.91 -12.34
CA PHE A 363 -6.59 -4.82 -11.22
C PHE A 363 -5.66 -4.21 -10.15
N VAL A 364 -4.52 -3.64 -10.57
CA VAL A 364 -3.56 -2.97 -9.69
C VAL A 364 -4.20 -1.76 -9.00
N PHE A 365 -4.99 -0.96 -9.74
CA PHE A 365 -5.74 0.17 -9.19
C PHE A 365 -6.75 -0.28 -8.12
N SER A 366 -7.50 -1.35 -8.38
CA SER A 366 -8.45 -1.90 -7.40
C SER A 366 -7.73 -2.41 -6.15
N ILE A 367 -6.59 -3.10 -6.30
CA ILE A 367 -5.81 -3.56 -5.15
C ILE A 367 -5.34 -2.38 -4.30
N ILE A 368 -4.70 -1.38 -4.89
CA ILE A 368 -4.19 -0.24 -4.12
C ILE A 368 -5.31 0.57 -3.48
N LEU A 369 -6.47 0.67 -4.13
CA LEU A 369 -7.65 1.29 -3.56
C LEU A 369 -8.14 0.51 -2.33
N ILE A 370 -8.23 -0.82 -2.40
CA ILE A 370 -8.59 -1.66 -1.24
C ILE A 370 -7.58 -1.45 -0.09
N PHE A 371 -6.28 -1.46 -0.38
CA PHE A 371 -5.25 -1.19 0.64
C PHE A 371 -5.38 0.21 1.24
N SER A 372 -5.80 1.21 0.47
CA SER A 372 -6.02 2.58 0.98
C SER A 372 -7.18 2.69 1.99
N PHE A 373 -8.13 1.75 1.98
CA PHE A 373 -9.13 1.63 3.04
C PHE A 373 -8.58 1.00 4.32
N MET A 374 -7.45 0.29 4.24
CA MET A 374 -6.94 -0.54 5.33
C MET A 374 -5.68 0.04 5.98
N THR A 375 -4.92 0.85 5.25
CA THR A 375 -3.69 1.51 5.71
C THR A 375 -3.48 2.86 5.00
N THR A 376 -2.49 3.63 5.47
CA THR A 376 -2.07 4.91 4.92
C THR A 376 -1.03 4.73 3.81
N VAL A 377 -1.50 4.28 2.64
CA VAL A 377 -0.64 3.87 1.51
C VAL A 377 0.37 4.93 1.06
N PHE A 378 0.06 6.23 1.17
CA PHE A 378 0.98 7.30 0.74
C PHE A 378 2.07 7.62 1.76
N SER A 379 1.93 7.19 3.02
CA SER A 379 3.02 7.31 4.01
C SER A 379 3.82 6.01 4.17
N ASP A 380 3.42 4.93 3.50
CA ASP A 380 4.07 3.63 3.62
C ASP A 380 5.15 3.46 2.53
N LEU A 381 6.43 3.51 2.94
CA LEU A 381 7.58 3.35 2.05
C LEU A 381 7.56 2.01 1.32
N GLY A 382 7.20 0.92 2.00
CA GLY A 382 7.18 -0.42 1.42
C GLY A 382 6.19 -0.50 0.26
N ILE A 383 4.98 0.02 0.47
CA ILE A 383 3.92 0.04 -0.56
C ILE A 383 4.31 0.97 -1.73
N MET A 384 4.76 2.20 -1.44
CA MET A 384 5.09 3.18 -2.49
C MET A 384 6.30 2.81 -3.32
N ILE A 385 7.36 2.30 -2.69
CA ILE A 385 8.53 1.81 -3.43
C ILE A 385 8.12 0.61 -4.28
N THR A 386 7.42 -0.38 -3.73
CA THR A 386 6.96 -1.56 -4.49
C THR A 386 6.12 -1.17 -5.70
N LEU A 387 5.12 -0.31 -5.51
CA LEU A 387 4.22 0.12 -6.58
C LEU A 387 4.98 0.80 -7.72
N THR A 388 5.89 1.72 -7.37
CA THR A 388 6.57 2.57 -8.34
C THR A 388 7.73 1.89 -9.03
N SER A 389 8.32 0.84 -8.44
CA SER A 389 9.53 0.19 -8.97
C SER A 389 9.28 -1.13 -9.70
N LEU A 390 8.30 -1.93 -9.26
CA LEU A 390 8.31 -3.38 -9.50
C LEU A 390 7.56 -3.75 -10.80
N LEU A 391 6.51 -3.00 -11.16
CA LEU A 391 5.64 -3.29 -12.31
C LEU A 391 5.86 -2.38 -13.53
N GLN A 392 7.04 -1.78 -13.67
CA GLN A 392 7.29 -0.90 -14.80
C GLN A 392 7.48 -1.69 -16.11
N LYS A 393 6.72 -1.33 -17.15
CA LYS A 393 6.90 -1.90 -18.48
C LYS A 393 8.27 -1.48 -19.06
N ARG A 394 8.99 -2.46 -19.60
CA ARG A 394 10.24 -2.26 -20.35
C ARG A 394 9.93 -1.39 -21.57
N ASN A 395 10.45 -0.16 -21.62
CA ASN A 395 10.49 0.57 -22.88
C ASN A 395 11.45 -0.18 -23.80
N SER A 396 10.90 -0.88 -24.79
CA SER A 396 11.64 -1.56 -25.85
C SER A 396 12.13 -0.53 -26.88
N HIS A 397 12.90 0.44 -26.41
CA HIS A 397 13.73 1.33 -27.22
C HIS A 397 15.09 1.44 -26.52
N ALA A 398 15.90 0.40 -26.72
CA ALA A 398 17.35 0.44 -26.64
C ALA A 398 17.86 -0.34 -27.84
#